data_AF-X1PZA7-F1
#
_entry.id   AF-X1PZA7-F1
#
_cell.length_a   1.000
_cell.length_b   1.000
_cell.length_c   1.000
_cell.angle_alpha   90.00
_cell.angle_beta   90.00
_cell.angle_gamma   90.00
#
_symmetry.space_group_name_H-M   'P 1'
#
loop_
_entity.id
_entity.type
_entity.pdbx_description
1 polymer ?
#
loop_
_entity_poly.entity_id
_entity_poly.type
_entity_poly.pdbx_seq_one_letter_code
_entity_poly.pdbx_strand_id
1 'polypeptide(L)'
;IRKEGRVSLRKLEKALGKKGAQAAISQLVGRGLVMRSYELEPIKVRPRVELYLGLAVTADEAQQEAARLLKRKAVKQAALLDFLARQPEPLSWPEARRKVNCGKVVVDALVSKGSVKLWPVEVKREPISYAGITPSSPLPLTAAQRSALQSIKSGLLKSADGVSSIFLLYGVTGSGKTEIYLQALAEAVKLGKRGIVLVPEIALTPQTIGSFASRFPHKVAVLHSKLSLGERFDEWQRIREGEFDVVIGPRSAIFAPQPELGLIIID
;
A
#
# COMPACT_ATOMS: atom_id res chain seq x y z
N ILE A 1 -24.01 -28.70 12.99
CA ILE A 1 -25.15 -27.93 12.44
C ILE A 1 -26.34 -27.94 13.40
N ARG A 2 -26.96 -29.08 13.75
CA ARG A 2 -28.12 -29.11 14.68
C ARG A 2 -27.91 -28.41 16.03
N LYS A 3 -26.67 -28.36 16.57
CA LYS A 3 -26.34 -27.66 17.83
C LYS A 3 -25.95 -26.19 17.69
N GLU A 4 -25.32 -25.79 16.57
CA GLU A 4 -24.71 -24.45 16.40
C GLU A 4 -25.42 -23.60 15.33
N GLY A 5 -26.42 -24.15 14.62
CA GLY A 5 -27.13 -23.51 13.51
C GLY A 5 -26.31 -23.33 12.23
N ARG A 6 -24.99 -23.19 12.34
CA ARG A 6 -24.03 -23.00 11.23
C ARG A 6 -22.78 -23.85 11.42
N VAL A 7 -22.00 -24.01 10.36
CA VAL A 7 -20.67 -24.66 10.41
C VAL A 7 -19.82 -24.09 9.27
N SER A 8 -18.53 -23.85 9.53
CA SER A 8 -17.64 -23.34 8.50
C SER A 8 -17.28 -24.44 7.49
N LEU A 9 -17.12 -24.05 6.22
CA LEU A 9 -16.69 -24.97 5.16
C LEU A 9 -15.36 -25.66 5.52
N ARG A 10 -14.39 -24.92 6.08
CA ARG A 10 -13.11 -25.49 6.53
C ARG A 10 -13.29 -26.61 7.58
N LYS A 11 -14.23 -26.47 8.52
CA LYS A 11 -14.54 -27.53 9.50
C LYS A 11 -15.12 -28.78 8.81
N LEU A 12 -16.00 -28.60 7.82
CA LEU A 12 -16.56 -29.70 7.02
C LEU A 12 -15.52 -30.39 6.15
N GLU A 13 -14.65 -29.62 5.47
CA GLU A 13 -13.55 -30.16 4.66
C GLU A 13 -12.55 -30.96 5.52
N LYS A 14 -12.29 -30.55 6.76
CA LYS A 14 -11.43 -31.28 7.70
C LYS A 14 -12.06 -32.61 8.16
N ALA A 15 -13.39 -32.67 8.27
CA ALA A 15 -14.10 -33.86 8.74
C ALA A 15 -14.41 -34.87 7.63
N LEU A 16 -14.74 -34.40 6.42
CA LEU A 16 -15.24 -35.21 5.30
C LEU A 16 -14.27 -35.31 4.12
N GLY A 17 -13.13 -34.62 4.19
CA GLY A 17 -12.22 -34.42 3.08
C GLY A 17 -12.74 -33.37 2.09
N LYS A 18 -11.83 -32.70 1.38
CA LYS A 18 -12.14 -31.53 0.54
C LYS A 18 -13.16 -31.83 -0.57
N LYS A 19 -12.95 -32.90 -1.33
CA LYS A 19 -13.85 -33.32 -2.43
C LYS A 19 -15.21 -33.82 -1.89
N GLY A 20 -15.19 -34.63 -0.83
CA GLY A 20 -16.41 -35.17 -0.21
C GLY A 20 -17.30 -34.08 0.38
N ALA A 21 -16.69 -33.12 1.10
CA ALA A 21 -17.40 -31.96 1.64
C ALA A 21 -18.04 -31.12 0.54
N GLN A 22 -17.31 -30.79 -0.54
CA GLN A 22 -17.86 -29.96 -1.63
C GLN A 22 -19.03 -30.64 -2.35
N ALA A 23 -18.92 -31.94 -2.66
CA ALA A 23 -20.00 -32.69 -3.31
C ALA A 23 -21.25 -32.78 -2.42
N ALA A 24 -21.08 -33.13 -1.14
CA ALA A 24 -22.17 -33.23 -0.18
C ALA A 24 -22.86 -31.88 0.04
N ILE A 25 -22.09 -30.79 0.20
CA ILE A 25 -22.64 -29.45 0.37
C ILE A 25 -23.41 -29.02 -0.87
N SER A 26 -22.87 -29.26 -2.07
CA SER A 26 -23.56 -28.93 -3.32
C SER A 26 -24.92 -29.63 -3.44
N GLN A 27 -24.98 -30.93 -3.11
CA GLN A 27 -26.24 -31.68 -3.09
C GLN A 27 -27.22 -31.17 -2.02
N LEU A 28 -26.74 -30.88 -0.81
CA LEU A 28 -27.59 -30.39 0.27
C LEU A 28 -28.14 -28.98 -0.02
N VAL A 29 -27.34 -28.11 -0.65
CA VAL A 29 -27.78 -26.79 -1.12
C VAL A 29 -28.80 -26.95 -2.25
N GLY A 30 -28.53 -27.81 -3.24
CA GLY A 30 -29.46 -28.07 -4.34
C GLY A 30 -30.81 -28.66 -3.90
N ARG A 31 -30.83 -29.37 -2.77
CA ARG A 31 -32.06 -29.90 -2.14
C ARG A 31 -32.70 -28.94 -1.14
N GLY A 32 -32.16 -27.73 -0.94
CA GLY A 32 -32.68 -26.75 0.03
C GLY A 32 -32.52 -27.14 1.49
N LEU A 33 -31.71 -28.15 1.82
CA LEU A 33 -31.52 -28.66 3.18
C LEU A 33 -30.51 -27.82 3.98
N VAL A 34 -29.62 -27.11 3.30
CA VAL A 34 -28.67 -26.17 3.90
C VAL A 34 -28.55 -24.92 3.03
N MET A 35 -28.32 -23.77 3.68
CA MET A 35 -27.98 -22.53 2.98
C MET A 35 -26.49 -22.23 3.11
N ARG A 36 -25.89 -21.75 2.02
CA ARG A 36 -24.50 -21.27 2.02
C ARG A 36 -24.49 -19.78 2.30
N SER A 37 -24.07 -19.39 3.50
CA SER A 37 -23.77 -18.00 3.82
C SER A 37 -22.27 -17.72 3.69
N TYR A 38 -21.92 -16.48 3.36
CA TYR A 38 -20.56 -15.98 3.42
C TYR A 38 -20.49 -15.00 4.58
N GLU A 39 -19.55 -15.22 5.49
CA GLU A 39 -19.25 -14.31 6.59
C GLU A 39 -17.86 -13.72 6.35
N LEU A 40 -17.71 -12.43 6.68
CA LEU A 40 -16.40 -11.81 6.64
C LEU A 40 -15.49 -12.50 7.66
N GLU A 41 -14.28 -12.87 7.25
CA GLU A 41 -13.29 -13.38 8.20
C GLU A 41 -13.00 -12.29 9.25
N PRO A 42 -12.74 -12.67 10.51
CA PRO A 42 -12.36 -11.70 11.54
C PRO A 42 -11.10 -10.94 11.10
N ILE A 43 -10.97 -9.68 11.52
CA ILE A 43 -9.84 -8.83 11.17
C ILE A 43 -8.54 -9.47 11.69
N LYS A 44 -7.63 -9.79 10.76
CA LYS A 44 -6.33 -10.44 11.06
C LYS A 44 -5.13 -9.48 11.04
N VAL A 45 -5.37 -8.21 10.73
CA VAL A 45 -4.32 -7.22 10.52
C VAL A 45 -4.57 -6.00 11.39
N ARG A 46 -3.50 -5.38 11.88
CA ARG A 46 -3.51 -4.13 12.63
C ARG A 46 -2.50 -3.16 11.99
N PRO A 47 -2.72 -1.85 12.14
CA PRO A 47 -1.72 -0.86 11.77
C PRO A 47 -0.36 -1.17 12.40
N ARG A 48 0.72 -0.94 11.65
CA ARG A 48 2.06 -1.07 12.21
C ARG A 48 2.33 0.16 13.05
N VAL A 49 2.73 -0.05 14.29
CA VAL A 49 3.12 1.01 15.20
C VAL A 49 4.59 0.85 15.50
N GLU A 50 5.34 1.94 15.34
CA GLU A 50 6.73 2.04 15.78
C GLU A 50 6.85 3.06 16.90
N LEU A 51 7.78 2.81 17.81
CA LEU A 51 8.06 3.75 18.89
C LEU A 51 9.03 4.79 18.36
N TYR A 52 8.63 6.05 18.41
CA TYR A 52 9.49 7.18 18.12
C TYR A 52 10.01 7.77 19.42
N LEU A 53 11.23 8.30 19.34
CA LEU A 53 11.90 8.99 20.43
C LEU A 53 12.27 10.41 19.98
N GLY A 54 12.23 11.33 20.93
CA GLY A 54 12.61 12.71 20.74
C GLY A 54 12.92 13.37 22.08
N LEU A 55 13.52 14.55 22.06
CA LEU A 55 13.79 15.28 23.29
C LEU A 55 12.49 15.72 23.97
N ALA A 56 12.45 15.56 25.29
CA ALA A 56 11.41 16.14 26.14
C ALA A 56 11.84 17.51 26.71
N VAL A 57 13.12 17.86 26.55
CA VAL A 57 13.75 19.11 26.95
C VAL A 57 14.26 19.87 25.72
N THR A 58 14.74 21.10 25.90
CA THR A 58 15.40 21.85 24.81
C THR A 58 16.71 21.19 24.38
N ALA A 59 17.17 21.49 23.16
CA ALA A 59 18.44 20.95 22.66
C ALA A 59 19.63 21.35 23.56
N ASP A 60 19.64 22.57 24.09
CA ASP A 60 20.69 23.07 24.98
C ASP A 60 20.68 22.31 26.33
N GLU A 61 19.51 22.11 26.93
CA GLU A 61 19.37 21.31 28.15
C GLU A 61 19.82 19.86 27.93
N ALA A 62 19.47 19.27 26.79
CA ALA A 62 19.90 17.93 26.41
C ALA A 62 21.43 17.83 26.26
N GLN A 63 22.08 18.83 25.66
CA GLN A 63 23.55 18.88 25.55
C GLN A 63 24.23 19.04 26.91
N GLN A 64 23.68 19.90 27.78
CA GLN A 64 24.20 20.07 29.14
C GLN A 64 24.09 18.77 29.95
N GLU A 65 22.95 18.08 29.87
CA GLU A 65 22.76 16.79 30.54
C GLU A 65 23.64 15.69 29.93
N ALA A 66 23.83 15.67 28.62
CA ALA A 66 24.78 14.77 27.96
C ALA A 66 26.21 14.96 28.50
N ALA A 67 26.67 16.20 28.66
CA ALA A 67 27.98 16.51 29.24
C ALA A 67 28.10 16.04 30.71
N ARG A 68 27.04 16.17 31.51
CA ARG A 68 26.99 15.65 32.89
C ARG A 68 27.05 14.11 32.92
N LEU A 69 26.33 13.45 32.03
CA LEU A 69 26.30 11.98 31.91
C LEU A 69 27.65 11.41 31.48
N LEU A 70 28.39 12.10 30.61
CA LEU A 70 29.77 11.73 30.26
C LEU A 70 30.69 11.72 31.48
N LYS A 71 30.62 12.75 32.33
CA LYS A 71 31.40 12.82 33.59
C LYS A 71 31.09 11.66 34.54
N ARG A 72 29.83 11.18 34.53
CA ARG A 72 29.36 10.02 35.32
C ARG A 72 29.59 8.67 34.63
N LYS A 73 30.37 8.62 33.54
CA LYS A 73 30.64 7.41 32.73
C LYS A 73 29.39 6.77 32.09
N ALA A 74 28.28 7.51 31.98
CA ALA A 74 27.05 7.05 31.30
C ALA A 74 27.11 7.32 29.79
N VAL A 75 28.14 6.79 29.13
CA VAL A 75 28.53 7.13 27.74
C VAL A 75 27.38 6.95 26.74
N LYS A 76 26.60 5.87 26.86
CA LYS A 76 25.49 5.59 25.93
C LYS A 76 24.27 6.50 26.12
N GLN A 77 24.00 6.94 27.36
CA GLN A 77 22.93 7.91 27.62
C GLN A 77 23.32 9.28 27.05
N ALA A 78 24.56 9.71 27.28
CA ALA A 78 25.08 10.95 26.74
C ALA A 78 25.10 10.97 25.21
N ALA A 79 25.57 9.88 24.58
CA ALA A 79 25.60 9.77 23.12
C ALA A 79 24.21 9.84 22.49
N LEU A 80 23.18 9.27 23.14
CA LEU A 80 21.81 9.36 22.66
C LEU A 80 21.26 10.79 22.78
N LEU A 81 21.47 11.47 23.91
CA LEU A 81 21.02 12.86 24.09
C LEU A 81 21.71 13.83 23.14
N ASP A 82 23.04 13.72 22.99
CA ASP A 82 23.80 14.53 22.05
C ASP A 82 23.36 14.29 20.60
N PHE A 83 23.11 13.03 20.23
CA PHE A 83 22.56 12.69 18.92
C PHE A 83 21.19 13.34 18.68
N LEU A 84 20.27 13.22 19.65
CA LEU A 84 18.93 13.81 19.55
C LEU A 84 18.96 15.33 19.58
N ALA A 85 19.87 15.96 20.32
CA ALA A 85 20.00 17.43 20.36
C ALA A 85 20.48 18.03 19.04
N ARG A 86 21.18 17.25 18.22
CA ARG A 86 21.62 17.65 16.88
C ARG A 86 20.61 17.34 15.78
N GLN A 87 19.51 16.66 16.10
CA GLN A 87 18.46 16.34 15.15
C GLN A 87 17.16 17.07 15.47
N PRO A 88 16.61 17.86 14.52
CA PRO A 88 15.34 18.55 14.73
C PRO A 88 14.14 17.61 14.70
N GLU A 89 14.26 16.44 14.08
CA GLU A 89 13.14 15.51 13.87
C GLU A 89 13.18 14.30 14.83
N PRO A 90 12.00 13.85 15.31
CA PRO A 90 11.87 12.59 16.04
C PRO A 90 12.37 11.39 15.23
N LEU A 91 12.98 10.43 15.92
CA LEU A 91 13.58 9.26 15.29
C LEU A 91 12.86 7.97 15.71
N SER A 92 12.73 7.02 14.78
CA SER A 92 12.25 5.69 15.14
C SER A 92 13.24 4.96 16.06
N TRP A 93 12.74 4.18 17.01
CA TRP A 93 13.56 3.35 17.89
C TRP A 93 14.51 2.40 17.14
N PRO A 94 14.06 1.67 16.09
CA PRO A 94 14.95 0.83 15.30
C PRO A 94 16.11 1.61 14.65
N GLU A 95 15.88 2.87 14.28
CA GLU A 95 16.92 3.73 13.71
C GLU A 95 17.87 4.28 14.79
N ALA A 96 17.36 4.70 15.95
CA ALA A 96 18.19 5.16 17.08
C ALA A 96 19.15 4.07 17.53
N ARG A 97 18.61 2.84 17.62
CA ARG A 97 19.40 1.67 17.97
C ARG A 97 20.52 1.41 16.97
N ARG A 98 20.28 1.57 15.66
CA ARG A 98 21.31 1.41 14.61
C ARG A 98 22.36 2.52 14.66
N LYS A 99 21.94 3.78 14.79
CA LYS A 99 22.85 4.95 14.73
C LYS A 99 23.68 5.13 16.00
N VAL A 100 23.07 4.99 17.18
CA VAL A 100 23.72 5.24 18.48
C VAL A 100 24.25 3.97 19.13
N ASN A 101 23.81 2.79 18.63
CA ASN A 101 24.15 1.48 19.19
C ASN A 101 23.89 1.41 20.71
N CYS A 102 22.64 1.70 21.10
CA CYS A 102 22.17 1.65 22.49
C CYS A 102 21.00 0.66 22.64
N GLY A 103 20.86 0.08 23.83
CA GLY A 103 19.75 -0.81 24.19
C GLY A 103 18.57 -0.05 24.77
N LYS A 104 17.38 -0.68 24.81
CA LYS A 104 16.14 -0.04 25.28
C LYS A 104 16.24 0.50 26.71
N VAL A 105 17.01 -0.17 27.57
CA VAL A 105 17.30 0.26 28.95
C VAL A 105 17.87 1.68 29.01
N VAL A 106 18.69 2.09 28.02
CA VAL A 106 19.27 3.44 27.95
C VAL A 106 18.17 4.47 27.68
N VAL A 107 17.24 4.14 26.78
CA VAL A 107 16.08 4.99 26.45
C VAL A 107 15.16 5.10 27.65
N ASP A 108 14.77 3.97 28.25
CA ASP A 108 13.86 3.95 29.40
C ASP A 108 14.41 4.77 30.57
N ALA A 109 15.73 4.70 30.83
CA ALA A 109 16.37 5.52 31.86
C ALA A 109 16.31 7.02 31.57
N LEU A 110 16.46 7.43 30.31
CA LEU A 110 16.34 8.84 29.90
C LEU A 110 14.88 9.33 29.88
N VAL A 111 13.94 8.43 29.61
CA VAL A 111 12.49 8.69 29.73
C VAL A 111 12.11 8.91 31.19
N SER A 112 12.56 8.06 32.11
CA SER A 112 12.31 8.22 33.55
C SER A 112 12.90 9.50 34.14
N LYS A 113 13.96 10.04 33.51
CA LYS A 113 14.57 11.33 33.86
C LYS A 113 13.90 12.54 33.21
N GLY A 114 12.92 12.33 32.33
CA GLY A 114 12.23 13.40 31.61
C GLY A 114 13.07 14.09 30.53
N SER A 115 14.23 13.52 30.14
CA SER A 115 15.08 14.12 29.09
C SER A 115 14.67 13.68 27.68
N VAL A 116 14.08 12.49 27.56
CA VAL A 116 13.58 11.92 26.31
C VAL A 116 12.12 11.54 26.48
N LYS A 117 11.31 11.70 25.43
CA LYS A 117 9.96 11.16 25.34
C LYS A 117 9.92 10.04 24.31
N LEU A 118 9.07 9.05 24.55
CA LEU A 118 8.84 7.92 23.66
C LEU A 118 7.34 7.75 23.45
N TRP A 119 6.91 7.71 22.18
CA TRP A 119 5.49 7.61 21.83
C TRP A 119 5.27 6.71 20.61
N PRO A 120 4.12 6.03 20.53
CA PRO A 120 3.76 5.24 19.36
C PRO A 120 3.41 6.15 18.17
N VAL A 121 3.91 5.80 16.99
CA VAL A 121 3.56 6.41 15.71
C VAL A 121 3.16 5.30 14.75
N GLU A 122 2.04 5.48 14.06
CA GLU A 122 1.62 4.58 12.98
C GLU A 122 2.53 4.76 11.77
N VAL A 123 3.14 3.67 11.30
CA VAL A 123 4.06 3.67 10.15
C VAL A 123 3.46 2.83 9.04
N LYS A 124 3.14 3.45 7.90
CA LYS A 124 2.63 2.75 6.73
C LYS A 124 3.78 1.98 6.05
N ARG A 125 3.55 0.71 5.70
CA ARG A 125 4.51 -0.09 4.93
C ARG A 125 4.40 0.31 3.46
N GLU A 126 5.54 0.51 2.81
CA GLU A 126 5.60 0.90 1.39
C GLU A 126 6.10 -0.29 0.54
N PRO A 127 5.26 -0.86 -0.33
CA PRO A 127 5.67 -2.00 -1.16
C PRO A 127 6.58 -1.60 -2.34
N ILE A 128 6.48 -0.34 -2.78
CA ILE A 128 7.22 0.19 -3.92
C ILE A 128 8.38 1.02 -3.40
N SER A 129 9.61 0.63 -3.75
CA SER A 129 10.76 1.52 -3.61
C SER A 129 10.83 2.46 -4.80
N TYR A 130 10.65 3.76 -4.56
CA TYR A 130 10.84 4.79 -5.58
C TYR A 130 12.32 5.20 -5.74
N ALA A 131 13.22 4.66 -4.92
CA ALA A 131 14.65 4.96 -5.01
C ALA A 131 15.21 4.53 -6.37
N GLY A 132 15.81 5.47 -7.10
CA GLY A 132 16.39 5.23 -8.42
C GLY A 132 15.39 5.20 -9.59
N ILE A 133 14.11 5.49 -9.35
CA ILE A 133 13.12 5.65 -10.43
C ILE A 133 13.15 7.10 -10.92
N THR A 134 13.65 7.32 -12.13
CA THR A 134 13.63 8.64 -12.76
C THR A 134 12.25 8.94 -13.34
N PRO A 135 11.67 10.12 -13.09
CA PRO A 135 10.42 10.54 -13.73
C PRO A 135 10.53 10.54 -15.27
N SER A 136 9.48 10.09 -15.96
CA SER A 136 9.42 10.10 -17.42
C SER A 136 8.38 11.07 -17.96
N SER A 137 8.66 11.60 -19.15
CA SER A 137 7.73 12.44 -19.90
C SER A 137 6.95 11.64 -20.94
N PRO A 138 5.76 12.10 -21.37
CA PRO A 138 5.01 11.50 -22.47
C PRO A 138 5.84 11.35 -23.74
N LEU A 139 5.75 10.17 -24.37
CA LEU A 139 6.42 9.91 -25.64
C LEU A 139 5.58 10.43 -26.81
N PRO A 140 6.21 10.84 -27.93
CA PRO A 140 5.47 11.22 -29.12
C PRO A 140 4.70 10.03 -29.69
N LEU A 141 3.41 10.23 -29.91
CA LEU A 141 2.52 9.20 -30.46
C LEU A 141 2.49 9.23 -31.99
N THR A 142 2.41 8.04 -32.59
CA THR A 142 2.08 7.88 -34.01
C THR A 142 0.66 8.39 -34.30
N ALA A 143 0.33 8.60 -35.58
CA ALA A 143 -1.01 9.06 -35.98
C ALA A 143 -2.12 8.10 -35.47
N ALA A 144 -1.91 6.78 -35.60
CA ALA A 144 -2.86 5.78 -35.12
C ALA A 144 -3.02 5.79 -33.59
N GLN A 145 -1.90 5.85 -32.85
CA GLN A 145 -1.94 5.92 -31.39
C GLN A 145 -2.61 7.21 -30.90
N ARG A 146 -2.38 8.34 -31.58
CA ARG A 146 -3.01 9.62 -31.27
C ARG A 146 -4.52 9.58 -31.50
N SER A 147 -4.97 8.96 -32.59
CA SER A 147 -6.39 8.75 -32.87
C SER A 147 -7.06 7.88 -31.81
N ALA A 148 -6.41 6.78 -31.40
CA ALA A 148 -6.88 5.92 -30.32
C ALA A 148 -6.98 6.69 -28.99
N LEU A 149 -5.93 7.43 -28.62
CA LEU A 149 -5.95 8.26 -27.41
C LEU A 149 -7.05 9.33 -27.45
N GLN A 150 -7.28 9.99 -28.59
CA GLN A 150 -8.35 10.97 -28.74
C GLN A 150 -9.75 10.36 -28.52
N SER A 151 -9.96 9.13 -28.99
CA SER A 151 -11.21 8.40 -28.75
C SER A 151 -11.43 8.14 -27.25
N ILE A 152 -10.38 7.73 -26.54
CA ILE A 152 -10.40 7.52 -25.09
C ILE A 152 -10.66 8.85 -24.35
N LYS A 153 -9.96 9.93 -24.72
CA LYS A 153 -10.16 11.28 -24.16
C LYS A 153 -11.61 11.74 -24.29
N SER A 154 -12.20 11.54 -25.47
CA SER A 154 -13.60 11.88 -25.73
C SER A 154 -14.55 11.06 -24.84
N GLY A 155 -14.25 9.77 -24.61
CA GLY A 155 -14.99 8.93 -23.67
C GLY A 155 -14.88 9.41 -22.22
N LEU A 156 -13.68 9.80 -21.77
CA LEU A 156 -13.45 10.33 -20.42
C LEU A 156 -14.26 11.60 -20.16
N LEU A 157 -14.33 12.52 -21.13
CA LEU A 157 -15.12 13.74 -21.00
C LEU A 157 -16.63 13.45 -20.88
N LYS A 158 -17.15 12.54 -21.70
CA LYS A 158 -18.56 12.12 -21.68
C LYS A 158 -18.95 11.35 -20.40
N SER A 159 -17.97 10.75 -19.71
CA SER A 159 -18.23 10.04 -18.46
C SER A 159 -18.73 10.96 -17.34
N ALA A 160 -18.42 12.26 -17.42
CA ALA A 160 -18.98 13.28 -16.52
C ALA A 160 -20.51 13.36 -16.61
N ASP A 161 -21.08 13.01 -17.76
CA ASP A 161 -22.53 12.99 -18.01
C ASP A 161 -23.18 11.63 -17.68
N GLY A 162 -22.45 10.73 -17.00
CA GLY A 162 -22.91 9.39 -16.63
C GLY A 162 -22.81 8.33 -17.74
N VAL A 163 -22.17 8.66 -18.88
CA VAL A 163 -22.03 7.74 -20.02
C VAL A 163 -20.69 6.98 -19.93
N SER A 164 -20.75 5.67 -19.69
CA SER A 164 -19.56 4.81 -19.75
C SER A 164 -19.24 4.40 -21.19
N SER A 165 -17.96 4.43 -21.57
CA SER A 165 -17.47 4.02 -22.89
C SER A 165 -16.54 2.82 -22.75
N ILE A 166 -16.68 1.85 -23.66
CA ILE A 166 -15.83 0.66 -23.73
C ILE A 166 -15.04 0.71 -25.03
N PHE A 167 -13.72 0.49 -24.92
CA PHE A 167 -12.82 0.50 -26.06
C PHE A 167 -12.03 -0.80 -26.13
N LEU A 168 -11.80 -1.29 -27.36
CA LEU A 168 -10.80 -2.32 -27.63
C LEU A 168 -9.59 -1.67 -28.27
N LEU A 169 -8.47 -1.64 -27.55
CA LEU A 169 -7.19 -1.18 -28.10
C LEU A 169 -6.44 -2.36 -28.73
N TYR A 170 -6.64 -2.56 -30.03
CA TYR A 170 -5.95 -3.62 -30.76
C TYR A 170 -4.54 -3.19 -31.19
N GLY A 171 -3.56 -4.04 -30.92
CA GLY A 171 -2.18 -3.86 -31.37
C GLY A 171 -1.29 -5.02 -30.92
N VAL A 172 -0.30 -5.37 -31.73
CA VAL A 172 0.68 -6.41 -31.39
C VAL A 172 1.56 -6.01 -30.20
N THR A 173 2.27 -6.95 -29.59
CA THR A 173 3.27 -6.64 -28.56
C THR A 173 4.34 -5.69 -29.13
N GLY A 174 4.78 -4.72 -28.34
CA GLY A 174 5.75 -3.72 -28.79
C GLY A 174 5.17 -2.57 -29.62
N SER A 175 3.87 -2.58 -29.97
CA SER A 175 3.23 -1.47 -30.71
C SER A 175 2.98 -0.20 -29.88
N GLY A 176 3.45 -0.15 -28.63
CA GLY A 176 3.31 1.00 -27.74
C GLY A 176 1.95 1.14 -27.04
N LYS A 177 1.18 0.06 -26.86
CA LYS A 177 -0.11 0.11 -26.13
C LYS A 177 0.04 0.70 -24.72
N THR A 178 1.10 0.33 -24.01
CA THR A 178 1.40 0.84 -22.67
C THR A 178 1.55 2.37 -22.65
N GLU A 179 2.11 2.99 -23.70
CA GLU A 179 2.19 4.46 -23.74
C GLU A 179 0.80 5.10 -23.88
N ILE A 180 -0.12 4.47 -24.63
CA ILE A 180 -1.52 4.91 -24.69
C ILE A 180 -2.16 4.80 -23.30
N TYR A 181 -1.92 3.70 -22.57
CA TYR A 181 -2.40 3.52 -21.20
C TYR A 181 -1.92 4.65 -20.29
N LEU A 182 -0.61 4.92 -20.29
CA LEU A 182 0.02 5.95 -19.46
C LEU A 182 -0.51 7.35 -19.78
N GLN A 183 -0.67 7.70 -21.07
CA GLN A 183 -1.22 9.00 -21.46
C GLN A 183 -2.72 9.10 -21.17
N ALA A 184 -3.50 8.03 -21.35
CA ALA A 184 -4.93 8.02 -21.00
C ALA A 184 -5.14 8.20 -19.49
N LEU A 185 -4.33 7.53 -18.67
CA LEU A 185 -4.34 7.71 -17.20
C LEU A 185 -3.97 9.14 -16.81
N ALA A 186 -2.92 9.71 -17.41
CA ALA A 186 -2.54 11.10 -17.13
C ALA A 186 -3.69 12.08 -17.46
N GLU A 187 -4.46 11.80 -18.49
CA GLU A 187 -5.61 12.62 -18.88
C GLU A 187 -6.79 12.44 -17.93
N ALA A 188 -7.06 11.21 -17.46
CA ALA A 188 -8.02 10.97 -16.39
C ALA A 188 -7.63 11.74 -15.11
N VAL A 189 -6.35 11.70 -14.73
CA VAL A 189 -5.82 12.41 -13.54
C VAL A 189 -5.96 13.93 -13.68
N LYS A 190 -5.69 14.50 -14.86
CA LYS A 190 -5.93 15.93 -15.13
C LYS A 190 -7.40 16.34 -14.94
N LEU A 191 -8.34 15.43 -15.19
CA LEU A 191 -9.77 15.64 -14.97
C LEU A 191 -10.21 15.38 -13.52
N GLY A 192 -9.26 15.22 -12.59
CA GLY A 192 -9.55 14.90 -11.19
C GLY A 192 -9.97 13.45 -10.97
N LYS A 193 -9.91 12.60 -12.01
CA LYS A 193 -10.27 11.18 -11.94
C LYS A 193 -9.06 10.30 -11.65
N ARG A 194 -9.31 9.02 -11.46
CA ARG A 194 -8.34 8.01 -11.03
C ARG A 194 -8.42 6.75 -11.87
N GLY A 195 -7.34 5.96 -11.84
CA GLY A 195 -7.20 4.78 -12.70
C GLY A 195 -6.94 3.47 -11.96
N ILE A 196 -7.48 2.37 -12.48
CA ILE A 196 -7.08 1.00 -12.13
C ILE A 196 -6.52 0.32 -13.38
N VAL A 197 -5.36 -0.31 -13.26
CA VAL A 197 -4.75 -1.12 -14.32
C VAL A 197 -4.66 -2.57 -13.85
N LEU A 198 -5.43 -3.42 -14.53
CA LEU A 198 -5.36 -4.86 -14.35
C LEU A 198 -4.35 -5.42 -15.34
N VAL A 199 -3.33 -6.09 -14.84
CA VAL A 199 -2.33 -6.82 -15.63
C VAL A 199 -2.32 -8.29 -15.20
N PRO A 200 -1.85 -9.24 -16.01
CA PRO A 200 -1.63 -10.60 -15.55
C PRO A 200 -0.67 -10.61 -14.35
N GLU A 201 -0.89 -11.48 -13.37
CA GLU A 201 -0.05 -11.50 -12.15
C GLU A 201 1.45 -11.74 -12.47
N ILE A 202 1.71 -12.54 -13.50
CA ILE A 202 3.07 -12.81 -14.02
C ILE A 202 3.70 -11.58 -14.69
N ALA A 203 2.90 -10.63 -15.17
CA ALA A 203 3.34 -9.41 -15.85
C ALA A 203 3.54 -8.22 -14.89
N LEU A 204 3.15 -8.37 -13.62
CA LEU A 204 3.36 -7.38 -12.57
C LEU A 204 4.82 -7.40 -12.05
N THR A 205 5.75 -7.20 -12.97
CA THR A 205 7.18 -7.19 -12.71
C THR A 205 7.64 -5.82 -12.19
N PRO A 206 8.82 -5.72 -11.55
CA PRO A 206 9.42 -4.43 -11.19
C PRO A 206 9.56 -3.47 -12.37
N GLN A 207 9.76 -3.98 -13.59
CA GLN A 207 9.84 -3.16 -14.81
C GLN A 207 8.49 -2.52 -15.16
N THR A 208 7.41 -3.30 -15.10
CA THR A 208 6.05 -2.79 -15.32
C THR A 208 5.72 -1.74 -14.27
N ILE A 209 5.89 -2.08 -12.99
CA ILE A 209 5.66 -1.15 -11.88
C ILE A 209 6.51 0.12 -12.05
N GLY A 210 7.80 -0.03 -12.39
CA GLY A 210 8.73 1.07 -12.60
C GLY A 210 8.30 2.01 -13.71
N SER A 211 7.69 1.50 -14.78
CA SER A 211 7.19 2.31 -15.89
C SER A 211 6.00 3.20 -15.47
N PHE A 212 5.07 2.65 -14.67
CA PHE A 212 3.98 3.45 -14.07
C PHE A 212 4.50 4.41 -13.00
N ALA A 213 5.37 3.96 -12.10
CA ALA A 213 5.95 4.77 -11.04
C ALA A 213 6.81 5.93 -11.60
N SER A 214 7.48 5.72 -12.73
CA SER A 214 8.20 6.76 -13.46
C SER A 214 7.26 7.81 -14.04
N ARG A 215 6.08 7.42 -14.54
CA ARG A 215 5.09 8.36 -15.08
C ARG A 215 4.29 9.07 -13.99
N PHE A 216 4.08 8.41 -12.85
CA PHE A 216 3.29 8.91 -11.71
C PHE A 216 4.11 8.80 -10.41
N PRO A 217 5.15 9.65 -10.21
CA PRO A 217 6.02 9.56 -9.04
C PRO A 217 5.24 9.68 -7.74
N HIS A 218 5.45 8.72 -6.82
CA HIS A 218 4.75 8.64 -5.52
C HIS A 218 3.22 8.57 -5.60
N LYS A 219 2.67 8.27 -6.78
CA LYS A 219 1.22 8.27 -7.05
C LYS A 219 0.70 6.94 -7.59
N VAL A 220 1.49 5.88 -7.50
CA VAL A 220 1.10 4.52 -7.87
C VAL A 220 0.98 3.64 -6.63
N ALA A 221 -0.15 2.95 -6.51
CA ALA A 221 -0.35 1.85 -5.57
C ALA A 221 -0.20 0.50 -6.28
N VAL A 222 0.34 -0.50 -5.59
CA VAL A 222 0.43 -1.87 -6.10
C VAL A 222 -0.38 -2.78 -5.18
N LEU A 223 -1.30 -3.57 -5.74
CA LEU A 223 -2.05 -4.59 -4.99
C LEU A 223 -1.87 -5.96 -5.64
N HIS A 224 -1.29 -6.92 -4.93
CA HIS A 224 -1.17 -8.31 -5.41
C HIS A 224 -1.06 -9.34 -4.28
N SER A 225 -1.09 -10.62 -4.66
CA SER A 225 -1.09 -11.75 -3.71
C SER A 225 0.18 -11.83 -2.85
N LYS A 226 1.35 -11.48 -3.42
CA LYS A 226 2.65 -11.52 -2.73
C LYS A 226 2.86 -10.47 -1.64
N LEU A 227 1.98 -9.46 -1.52
CA LEU A 227 2.03 -8.53 -0.40
C LEU A 227 1.62 -9.24 0.87
N SER A 228 2.33 -8.96 1.97
CA SER A 228 1.89 -9.33 3.30
C SER A 228 0.53 -8.73 3.61
N LEU A 229 -0.19 -9.31 4.58
CA LEU A 229 -1.49 -8.78 5.00
C LEU A 229 -1.38 -7.33 5.49
N GLY A 230 -0.27 -6.98 6.15
CA GLY A 230 0.01 -5.62 6.60
C GLY A 230 0.20 -4.64 5.45
N GLU A 231 1.04 -4.97 4.48
CA GLU A 231 1.27 -4.12 3.29
C GLU A 231 -0.02 -3.92 2.49
N ARG A 232 -0.79 -4.99 2.29
CA ARG A 232 -2.07 -4.90 1.57
C ARG A 232 -3.08 -4.04 2.32
N PHE A 233 -3.11 -4.11 3.64
CA PHE A 233 -3.97 -3.27 4.48
C PHE A 233 -3.57 -1.80 4.37
N ASP A 234 -2.28 -1.49 4.51
CA ASP A 234 -1.77 -0.12 4.43
C ASP A 234 -2.04 0.49 3.04
N GLU A 235 -1.72 -0.24 1.96
CA GLU A 235 -2.03 0.20 0.59
C GLU A 235 -3.53 0.39 0.36
N TRP A 236 -4.37 -0.56 0.79
CA TRP A 236 -5.82 -0.45 0.65
C TRP A 236 -6.37 0.79 1.36
N GLN A 237 -5.86 1.10 2.55
CA GLN A 237 -6.26 2.28 3.31
C GLN A 237 -5.82 3.57 2.60
N ARG A 238 -4.57 3.65 2.12
CA ARG A 238 -4.03 4.80 1.38
C ARG A 238 -4.77 5.05 0.05
N ILE A 239 -5.11 3.98 -0.66
CA ILE A 239 -5.95 4.04 -1.87
C ILE A 239 -7.31 4.66 -1.51
N ARG A 240 -7.96 4.17 -0.45
CA ARG A 240 -9.26 4.69 0.02
C ARG A 240 -9.19 6.17 0.42
N GLU A 241 -8.08 6.58 1.01
CA GLU A 241 -7.79 7.97 1.41
C GLU A 241 -7.45 8.87 0.21
N GLY A 242 -7.34 8.32 -1.00
CA GLY A 242 -7.08 9.06 -2.23
C GLY A 242 -5.61 9.47 -2.41
N GLU A 243 -4.68 8.81 -1.72
CA GLU A 243 -3.24 9.14 -1.82
C GLU A 243 -2.66 8.89 -3.21
N PHE A 244 -3.27 7.96 -3.97
CA PHE A 244 -2.75 7.44 -5.24
C PHE A 244 -3.63 7.81 -6.43
N ASP A 245 -2.98 8.08 -7.56
CA ASP A 245 -3.62 8.39 -8.83
C ASP A 245 -3.99 7.11 -9.61
N VAL A 246 -3.11 6.12 -9.52
CA VAL A 246 -3.19 4.86 -10.28
C VAL A 246 -3.00 3.67 -9.34
N VAL A 247 -3.87 2.67 -9.43
CA VAL A 247 -3.69 1.36 -8.80
C VAL A 247 -3.33 0.34 -9.87
N ILE A 248 -2.26 -0.42 -9.68
CA ILE A 248 -1.88 -1.53 -10.57
C ILE A 248 -1.92 -2.86 -9.82
N GLY A 249 -2.42 -3.91 -10.47
CA GLY A 249 -2.41 -5.25 -9.90
C GLY A 249 -3.05 -6.31 -10.81
N PRO A 250 -3.17 -7.56 -10.33
CA PRO A 250 -3.90 -8.59 -11.03
C PRO A 250 -5.41 -8.38 -10.88
N ARG A 251 -6.21 -9.36 -11.33
CA ARG A 251 -7.68 -9.32 -11.25
C ARG A 251 -8.23 -8.85 -9.90
N SER A 252 -7.58 -9.17 -8.78
CA SER A 252 -8.03 -8.74 -7.44
C SER A 252 -7.98 -7.22 -7.22
N ALA A 253 -7.17 -6.47 -7.97
CA ALA A 253 -7.06 -5.02 -7.85
C ALA A 253 -8.33 -4.28 -8.29
N ILE A 254 -9.26 -4.95 -9.00
CA ILE A 254 -10.58 -4.39 -9.31
C ILE A 254 -11.38 -4.00 -8.06
N PHE A 255 -11.07 -4.63 -6.92
CA PHE A 255 -11.71 -4.35 -5.63
C PHE A 255 -10.99 -3.25 -4.82
N ALA A 256 -10.03 -2.56 -5.43
CA ALA A 256 -9.39 -1.40 -4.82
C ALA A 256 -10.44 -0.30 -4.57
N PRO A 257 -10.47 0.32 -3.38
CA PRO A 257 -11.45 1.34 -3.02
C PRO A 257 -11.04 2.71 -3.60
N GLN A 258 -10.75 2.76 -4.91
CA GLN A 258 -10.18 3.94 -5.55
C GLN A 258 -11.25 5.03 -5.68
N PRO A 259 -11.08 6.19 -5.00
CA PRO A 259 -12.02 7.29 -5.14
C PRO A 259 -11.93 7.89 -6.55
N GLU A 260 -13.00 8.56 -7.00
CA GLU A 260 -13.04 9.24 -8.30
C GLU A 260 -12.58 8.37 -9.49
N LEU A 261 -12.88 7.07 -9.44
CA LEU A 261 -12.52 6.12 -10.50
C LEU A 261 -13.14 6.57 -11.83
N GLY A 262 -12.28 6.85 -12.82
CA GLY A 262 -12.71 7.28 -14.16
C GLY A 262 -12.16 6.42 -15.29
N LEU A 263 -11.13 5.61 -15.03
CA LEU A 263 -10.54 4.74 -16.05
C LEU A 263 -10.17 3.37 -15.47
N ILE A 264 -10.59 2.31 -16.15
CA ILE A 264 -10.13 0.95 -15.89
C ILE A 264 -9.47 0.44 -17.17
N ILE A 265 -8.23 -0.02 -17.04
CA ILE A 265 -7.46 -0.65 -18.12
C ILE A 265 -7.33 -2.13 -17.78
N ILE A 266 -7.59 -2.98 -18.76
CA ILE A 266 -7.42 -4.43 -18.65
C ILE A 266 -6.43 -4.83 -19.74
N ASP A 267 -5.22 -5.22 -19.34
CA ASP A 267 -4.14 -5.70 -20.20
C ASP A 267 -3.94 -7.21 -20.03
#